data_AF-A0A5R9G1C3-F1
#
_entry.id   AF-A0A5R9G1C3-F1
#
_cell.length_a   1.000
_cell.length_b   1.000
_cell.length_c   1.000
_cell.angle_alpha   90.00
_cell.angle_beta   90.00
_cell.angle_gamma   90.00
#
_symmetry.space_group_name_H-M   'P 1'
#
loop_
_entity.id
_entity.type
_entity.pdbx_description
1 polymer ?
#
loop_
_entity_poly.entity_id
_entity_poly.type
_entity_poly.pdbx_seq_one_letter_code
_entity_poly.pdbx_strand_id
1 'polypeptide(L)'
;MLTIEEYISQMKKKDKLDEFNFKNHAENMTAVIKYVMEYFNTYLDPEAYNYENIKTEQAALKIEQEIRSAFPKSKDFIIDYYKRYKTWIDKGLKPLIDHNRVG
;
A
#
# COMPACT_ATOMS: atom_id res chain seq x y z
N MET A 1 -0.58 -1.80 -3.59
CA MET A 1 -2.00 -1.75 -4.02
C MET A 1 -2.89 -1.91 -2.79
N LEU A 2 -4.00 -1.17 -2.64
CA LEU A 2 -4.93 -1.43 -1.52
C LEU A 2 -5.49 -2.85 -1.67
N THR A 3 -5.69 -3.56 -0.57
CA THR A 3 -6.53 -4.76 -0.57
C THR A 3 -7.99 -4.39 -0.82
N ILE A 4 -8.80 -5.37 -1.23
CA ILE A 4 -10.23 -5.14 -1.47
C ILE A 4 -10.94 -4.68 -0.18
N GLU A 5 -10.53 -5.20 0.98
CA GLU A 5 -11.05 -4.81 2.28
C GLU A 5 -10.70 -3.35 2.63
N GLU A 6 -9.46 -2.94 2.41
CA GLU A 6 -9.01 -1.57 2.64
C GLU A 6 -9.72 -0.59 1.71
N TYR A 7 -9.90 -0.96 0.43
CA TYR A 7 -10.63 -0.15 -0.54
C TYR A 7 -12.09 0.05 -0.15
N ILE A 8 -12.81 -1.04 0.17
CA ILE A 8 -14.20 -0.98 0.60
C ILE A 8 -14.33 -0.15 1.88
N SER A 9 -13.40 -0.29 2.83
CA SER A 9 -13.39 0.51 4.06
C SER A 9 -13.25 2.01 3.78
N GLN A 10 -12.36 2.41 2.86
CA GLN A 10 -12.22 3.80 2.45
C GLN A 10 -13.48 4.34 1.77
N MET A 11 -14.10 3.57 0.88
CA MET A 11 -15.31 3.97 0.16
C MET A 11 -16.51 4.12 1.10
N LYS A 12 -16.71 3.16 2.02
CA LYS A 12 -17.73 3.27 3.08
C LYS A 12 -17.57 4.54 3.91
N LYS A 13 -16.34 4.86 4.30
CA LYS A 13 -16.05 6.09 5.08
C LYS A 13 -16.33 7.36 4.27
N LYS A 14 -15.96 7.37 2.99
CA LYS A 14 -16.18 8.49 2.07
C LYS A 14 -17.66 8.77 1.87
N ASP A 15 -18.44 7.71 1.63
CA ASP A 15 -19.86 7.82 1.31
C ASP A 15 -20.77 7.75 2.56
N LYS A 16 -20.16 7.65 3.75
CA LYS A 16 -20.84 7.48 5.04
C LYS A 16 -21.85 6.33 5.02
N LEU A 17 -21.45 5.24 4.38
CA LEU A 17 -22.27 4.05 4.22
C LEU A 17 -22.17 3.14 5.44
N ASP A 18 -23.33 2.73 5.95
CA ASP A 18 -23.46 1.75 7.02
C ASP A 18 -24.25 0.52 6.51
N GLU A 19 -23.55 -0.57 6.26
CA GLU A 19 -24.15 -1.82 5.73
C GLU A 19 -25.14 -2.49 6.68
N PHE A 20 -25.09 -2.14 7.97
CA PHE A 20 -26.00 -2.66 8.99
C PHE A 20 -27.23 -1.79 9.20
N ASN A 21 -27.38 -0.69 8.45
CA ASN A 21 -28.58 0.14 8.50
C ASN A 21 -29.78 -0.58 7.86
N PHE A 22 -30.67 -1.11 8.71
CA PHE A 22 -31.86 -1.86 8.29
C PHE A 22 -32.84 -1.08 7.41
N LYS A 23 -32.89 0.25 7.52
CA LYS A 23 -33.81 1.09 6.74
C LYS A 23 -33.40 1.15 5.26
N ASN A 24 -32.10 1.20 5.02
CA ASN A 24 -31.51 1.36 3.68
C ASN A 24 -30.69 0.13 3.28
N HIS A 25 -30.97 -1.03 3.88
CA HIS A 25 -30.11 -2.21 3.76
C HIS A 25 -29.88 -2.64 2.30
N ALA A 26 -30.94 -2.69 1.49
CA ALA A 26 -30.82 -3.06 0.08
C ALA A 26 -29.94 -2.09 -0.73
N GLU A 27 -30.10 -0.78 -0.49
CA GLU A 27 -29.32 0.26 -1.16
C GLU A 27 -27.84 0.20 -0.73
N ASN A 28 -27.60 0.04 0.57
CA ASN A 28 -26.25 -0.04 1.12
C ASN A 28 -25.50 -1.29 0.64
N MET A 29 -26.18 -2.44 0.60
CA MET A 29 -25.58 -3.66 0.04
C MET A 29 -25.29 -3.53 -1.46
N THR A 30 -26.16 -2.87 -2.22
CA THR A 30 -25.93 -2.59 -3.65
C THR A 30 -24.69 -1.71 -3.85
N ALA A 31 -24.50 -0.69 -3.03
CA ALA A 31 -23.31 0.16 -3.07
C ALA A 31 -22.03 -0.61 -2.70
N VAL A 32 -22.08 -1.52 -1.71
CA VAL A 32 -20.94 -2.40 -1.40
C VAL A 32 -20.57 -3.28 -2.59
N ILE A 33 -21.55 -3.89 -3.28
CA ILE A 33 -21.30 -4.67 -4.50
C ILE A 33 -20.68 -3.80 -5.59
N LYS A 34 -21.14 -2.55 -5.73
CA LYS A 34 -20.55 -1.60 -6.67
C LYS A 34 -19.07 -1.31 -6.36
N TYR A 35 -18.71 -1.10 -5.09
CA TYR A 35 -17.30 -0.92 -4.70
C TYR A 35 -16.44 -2.14 -5.05
N VAL A 36 -16.98 -3.35 -4.87
CA VAL A 36 -16.29 -4.58 -5.27
C VAL A 36 -16.02 -4.57 -6.78
N MET A 37 -17.03 -4.30 -7.60
CA MET A 37 -16.87 -4.22 -9.06
C MET A 37 -15.89 -3.13 -9.49
N GLU A 38 -15.98 -1.94 -8.89
CA GLU A 38 -15.05 -0.83 -9.17
C GLU A 38 -13.61 -1.19 -8.81
N TYR A 39 -13.39 -1.87 -7.68
CA TYR A 39 -12.07 -2.35 -7.29
C TYR A 39 -11.50 -3.32 -8.33
N PHE A 40 -12.31 -4.29 -8.77
CA PHE A 40 -11.88 -5.24 -9.81
C PHE A 40 -11.55 -4.52 -11.12
N ASN A 41 -12.40 -3.61 -11.58
CA ASN A 41 -12.18 -2.90 -12.84
C ASN A 41 -11.05 -1.86 -12.79
N THR A 42 -10.69 -1.36 -11.60
CA THR A 42 -9.64 -0.33 -11.48
C THR A 42 -8.28 -0.94 -11.22
N TYR A 43 -8.23 -2.00 -10.41
CA TYR A 43 -6.98 -2.56 -9.91
C TYR A 43 -6.70 -3.97 -10.39
N LEU A 44 -7.74 -4.69 -10.82
CA LEU A 44 -7.64 -6.06 -11.30
C LEU A 44 -8.11 -6.22 -12.75
N ASP A 45 -8.18 -5.13 -13.52
CA ASP A 45 -8.57 -5.18 -14.94
C ASP A 45 -7.48 -5.86 -15.77
N PRO A 46 -7.72 -7.08 -16.29
CA PRO A 46 -6.73 -7.85 -17.04
C PRO A 46 -6.20 -7.15 -18.30
N GLU A 47 -6.93 -6.17 -18.84
CA GLU A 47 -6.49 -5.36 -19.99
C GLU A 47 -5.54 -4.23 -19.56
N ALA A 48 -5.68 -3.74 -18.32
CA ALA A 48 -4.78 -2.77 -17.68
C ALA A 48 -3.61 -3.42 -16.90
N TYR A 49 -3.54 -4.76 -16.88
CA TYR A 49 -2.46 -5.55 -16.26
C TYR A 49 -1.12 -5.30 -16.98
N ASN A 50 -0.42 -4.24 -16.59
CA ASN A 50 0.97 -4.07 -16.99
C ASN A 50 1.84 -5.09 -16.22
N TYR A 51 2.28 -6.12 -16.93
CA TYR A 51 3.10 -7.22 -16.41
C TYR A 51 4.36 -6.73 -15.67
N GLU A 52 4.94 -5.60 -16.08
CA GLU A 52 6.08 -4.99 -15.40
C GLU A 52 5.73 -4.41 -14.03
N ASN A 53 4.53 -3.82 -13.89
CA ASN A 53 4.05 -3.30 -12.61
C ASN A 53 3.81 -4.42 -11.60
N ILE A 54 3.29 -5.57 -12.05
CA ILE A 54 3.09 -6.75 -11.20
C ILE A 54 4.43 -7.30 -10.73
N LYS A 55 5.39 -7.45 -11.66
CA LYS A 55 6.72 -7.92 -11.32
C LYS A 55 7.40 -6.99 -10.31
N THR A 56 7.19 -5.67 -10.45
CA THR A 56 7.70 -4.66 -9.54
C THR A 56 7.04 -4.76 -8.17
N GLU A 57 5.71 -4.85 -8.10
CA GLU A 57 4.98 -4.95 -6.83
C GLU A 57 5.28 -6.28 -6.10
N GLN A 58 5.39 -7.39 -6.84
CA GLN A 58 5.80 -8.68 -6.28
C GLN A 58 7.23 -8.64 -5.73
N ALA A 59 8.16 -7.98 -6.44
CA ALA A 59 9.50 -7.77 -5.95
C ALA A 59 9.50 -6.90 -4.68
N ALA A 60 8.71 -5.83 -4.64
CA ALA A 60 8.56 -4.97 -3.47
C ALA A 60 8.00 -5.72 -2.26
N LEU A 61 6.96 -6.54 -2.43
CA LEU A 61 6.39 -7.37 -1.37
C LEU A 61 7.40 -8.39 -0.83
N LYS A 62 8.19 -9.01 -1.72
CA LYS A 62 9.25 -9.93 -1.32
C LYS A 62 10.33 -9.23 -0.50
N ILE A 63 10.78 -8.06 -0.96
CA ILE A 63 11.75 -7.23 -0.24
C ILE A 63 11.19 -6.81 1.13
N GLU A 64 9.91 -6.41 1.20
CA GLU A 64 9.27 -6.03 2.47
C GLU A 64 9.27 -7.20 3.46
N GLN A 65 8.89 -8.40 3.01
CA GLN A 65 8.90 -9.61 3.84
C GLN A 65 10.31 -9.98 4.32
N GLU A 66 11.29 -9.88 3.43
CA GLU A 66 12.71 -10.13 3.76
C GLU A 66 13.22 -9.11 4.77
N ILE A 67 12.96 -7.81 4.59
CA ILE A 67 13.34 -6.76 5.54
C ILE A 67 12.66 -6.94 6.89
N ARG A 68 11.36 -7.25 6.90
CA ARG A 68 10.60 -7.50 8.14
C ARG A 68 11.16 -8.69 8.91
N SER A 69 11.58 -9.74 8.20
CA SER A 69 12.13 -10.97 8.80
C SER A 69 13.57 -10.78 9.26
N ALA A 70 14.41 -10.14 8.45
CA ALA A 70 15.83 -9.91 8.75
C ALA A 70 16.04 -8.80 9.78
N PHE A 71 15.16 -7.81 9.80
CA PHE A 71 15.26 -6.63 10.66
C PHE A 71 13.92 -6.33 11.32
N PRO A 72 13.46 -7.17 12.28
CA PRO A 72 12.19 -6.96 12.99
C PRO A 72 12.17 -5.65 13.80
N LYS A 73 13.34 -5.07 14.10
CA LYS A 73 13.52 -3.76 14.74
C LYS A 73 13.90 -2.65 13.75
N SER A 74 13.80 -2.87 12.44
CA SER A 74 14.18 -1.89 11.40
C SER A 74 13.51 -0.53 11.62
N LYS A 75 12.23 -0.50 11.99
CA LYS A 75 11.53 0.74 12.36
C LYS A 75 12.20 1.45 13.54
N ASP A 76 12.51 0.72 14.60
CA ASP A 76 13.18 1.28 15.79
C ASP A 76 14.60 1.76 15.45
N PHE A 77 15.31 1.02 14.60
CA PHE A 77 16.62 1.42 14.07
C PHE A 77 16.55 2.72 13.27
N ILE A 78 15.56 2.86 12.37
CA ILE A 78 15.37 4.08 11.57
C ILE A 78 15.10 5.28 12.49
N ILE A 79 14.27 5.09 13.52
CA ILE A 79 13.95 6.12 14.51
C ILE A 79 15.17 6.48 15.34
N ASP A 80 15.93 5.50 15.81
CA ASP A 80 17.13 5.72 16.63
C ASP A 80 18.30 6.31 15.84
N TYR A 81 18.41 6.00 14.55
CA TYR A 81 19.35 6.65 13.64
C TYR A 81 19.02 8.14 13.53
N TYR A 82 17.77 8.50 13.27
CA TYR A 82 17.36 9.90 13.19
C TYR A 82 17.61 10.64 14.50
N LYS A 83 17.33 10.01 15.66
CA LYS A 83 17.61 10.59 16.98
C LYS A 83 19.09 10.93 17.15
N ARG A 84 20.00 10.04 16.71
CA ARG A 84 21.46 10.19 16.83
C ARG A 84 22.06 11.19 15.85
N TYR A 85 21.69 11.11 14.57
CA TYR A 85 22.37 11.86 13.50
C TYR A 85 21.57 13.05 12.98
N LYS A 86 20.34 13.26 13.48
CA LYS A 86 19.42 14.34 13.10
C LYS A 86 19.17 14.44 11.59
N THR A 87 19.42 13.35 10.87
CA THR A 87 19.29 13.25 9.41
C THR A 87 18.47 12.02 9.09
N TRP A 88 17.57 12.14 8.12
CA TRP A 88 16.79 11.00 7.64
C TRP A 88 17.70 10.03 6.89
N ILE A 89 17.49 8.72 7.09
CA ILE A 89 18.35 7.67 6.50
C ILE A 89 18.39 7.78 4.98
N ASP A 90 17.26 8.02 4.32
CA ASP A 90 17.17 8.21 2.87
C ASP A 90 18.00 9.41 2.38
N LYS A 91 17.98 10.53 3.11
CA LYS A 91 18.78 11.71 2.79
C LYS A 91 20.28 11.49 3.00
N GLY A 92 20.66 10.71 4.01
CA GLY A 92 22.05 10.33 4.27
C GLY A 92 22.60 9.33 3.26
N LEU A 93 21.75 8.42 2.75
CA LEU A 93 22.13 7.41 1.76
C LEU A 93 22.20 7.95 0.33
N LYS A 94 21.42 8.98 0.00
CA LYS A 94 21.37 9.59 -1.33
C LYS A 94 22.75 9.92 -1.93
N PRO A 95 23.65 10.65 -1.25
CA PRO A 95 24.98 10.93 -1.80
C PRO A 95 25.84 9.68 -2.01
N LEU A 96 25.66 8.61 -1.22
CA LEU A 96 26.41 7.36 -1.35
C LEU A 96 25.92 6.51 -2.54
N ILE A 97 24.62 6.51 -2.78
CA ILE A 97 24.00 5.82 -3.92
C ILE A 97 24.34 6.55 -5.22
N ASP A 98 24.31 7.88 -5.22
CA ASP A 98 24.64 8.69 -6.38
C ASP A 98 26.13 8.58 -6.74
N HIS A 99 27.02 8.39 -5.76
CA HIS A 99 28.45 8.16 -6.02
C HIS A 99 28.74 6.79 -6.68
N ASN A 100 27.97 5.76 -6.34
CA ASN A 100 28.12 4.40 -6.89
C ASN A 100 27.48 4.19 -8.27
N ARG A 101 26.78 5.19 -8.81
CA ARG A 101 26.21 5.15 -10.17
C ARG A 101 27.12 5.75 -11.25
N VAL A 102 28.26 6.33 -10.86
CA VAL A 102 29.21 7.00 -11.77
C VAL A 102 30.54 6.21 -11.87
N GLY A 103 30.54 4.94 -11.45
CA GLY A 103 31.69 4.02 -11.54
C GLY A 103 31.41 2.85 -12.46
#